data_AF-A0A7D3WNB8-F1
#
_entry.id   AF-A0A7D3WNB8-F1
#
_cell.length_a   1.000
_cell.length_b   1.000
_cell.length_c   1.000
_cell.angle_alpha   90.00
_cell.angle_beta   90.00
_cell.angle_gamma   90.00
#
_symmetry.space_group_name_H-M   'P 1'
#
loop_
_entity.id
_entity.type
_entity.pdbx_description
1 polymer ?
#
loop_
_entity_poly.entity_id
_entity_poly.type
_entity_poly.pdbx_seq_one_letter_code
_entity_poly.pdbx_strand_id
1 'polypeptide(L)' 'MLPRWQHRPCPKGEGQTSIVEAINCSLRQRCGVLGRKSCSFSKSLAMHTARIKLVIDNYNLTLK' A
#
# COMPACT_ATOMS: atom_id res chain seq x y z
N MET A 1 9.99 10.54 10.27
CA MET A 1 8.82 11.42 10.45
C MET A 1 8.36 11.88 9.08
N LEU A 2 7.07 11.81 8.76
CA LEU A 2 6.56 12.35 7.50
C LEU A 2 6.69 13.89 7.51
N PRO A 3 7.09 14.52 6.40
CA PRO A 3 7.10 15.98 6.32
C PRO A 3 5.73 16.58 6.62
N ARG A 4 5.70 17.68 7.40
CA ARG A 4 4.45 18.33 7.82
C ARG A 4 3.56 18.75 6.64
N TRP A 5 4.14 18.98 5.46
CA TRP A 5 3.41 19.33 4.25
C TRP A 5 2.74 18.14 3.54
N GLN A 6 3.14 16.89 3.84
CA GLN A 6 2.52 15.69 3.28
C GLN A 6 1.32 15.20 4.10
N HIS A 7 1.32 15.46 5.42
CA HIS A 7 0.21 15.08 6.29
C HIS A 7 -0.86 16.17 6.26
N ARG A 8 -2.01 15.88 5.63
CA ARG A 8 -3.21 16.73 5.71
C ARG A 8 -4.18 16.14 6.75
N PRO A 9 -4.28 16.71 7.96
CA PRO A 9 -5.29 16.28 8.92
C PRO A 9 -6.68 16.56 8.34
N CYS A 10 -7.54 15.54 8.40
CA CYS A 10 -8.93 15.62 7.96
C CYS A 10 -9.85 15.76 9.19
N PRO A 11 -10.92 16.58 9.14
CA PRO A 11 -11.91 16.69 10.20
C PRO A 11 -12.53 15.34 10.57
N LYS A 12 -12.88 15.18 11.85
CA LYS A 12 -13.52 13.96 12.35
C LYS A 12 -14.93 13.84 11.73
N GLY A 13 -15.19 12.71 11.06
CA GLY A 13 -16.50 12.40 10.47
C GLY A 13 -16.53 12.29 8.95
N GLU A 14 -15.54 12.83 8.23
CA GLU A 14 -15.48 12.74 6.76
C GLU A 14 -15.07 11.35 6.24
N GLY A 15 -14.58 10.46 7.12
CA GLY A 15 -14.22 9.08 6.78
C GLY A 15 -12.96 8.92 5.91
N GLN A 16 -12.34 10.00 5.43
CA GLN A 16 -11.18 9.97 4.54
C GLN A 16 -9.98 9.23 5.14
N THR A 17 -9.73 9.38 6.44
CA THR A 17 -8.68 8.62 7.14
C THR A 17 -8.93 7.12 7.08
N SER A 18 -10.17 6.67 7.29
CA SER A 18 -10.54 5.25 7.26
C SER A 18 -10.31 4.62 5.87
N ILE A 19 -10.59 5.38 4.80
CA ILE A 19 -10.33 4.94 3.42
C ILE A 19 -8.83 4.73 3.20
N VAL A 20 -8.00 5.69 3.60
CA VAL A 20 -6.53 5.61 3.47
C VAL A 20 -5.98 4.45 4.32
N GLU A 21 -6.48 4.27 5.54
CA GLU A 21 -6.10 3.16 6.41
C GLU A 21 -6.47 1.79 5.83
N ALA A 22 -7.66 1.65 5.25
CA ALA A 22 -8.11 0.42 4.61
C ALA A 22 -7.22 0.02 3.42
N ILE A 23 -6.84 1.00 2.58
CA ILE A 23 -5.92 0.79 1.46
C ILE A 23 -4.53 0.38 1.98
N ASN A 24 -4.00 1.10 2.98
CA ASN A 24 -2.70 0.79 3.57
C ASN A 24 -2.66 -0.61 4.21
N CYS A 25 -3.74 -1.00 4.89
CA CYS A 25 -3.89 -2.33 5.46
C CYS A 25 -3.88 -3.41 4.36
N SER A 26 -4.67 -3.21 3.30
CA SER A 26 -4.76 -4.12 2.17
C SER A 26 -3.40 -4.29 1.46
N LEU A 27 -2.69 -3.18 1.22
CA LEU A 27 -1.37 -3.20 0.61
C LEU A 27 -0.37 -3.98 1.49
N ARG A 28 -0.36 -3.74 2.80
CA ARG A 28 0.54 -4.43 3.74
C ARG A 28 0.31 -5.95 3.75
N GLN A 29 -0.94 -6.39 3.76
CA GLN A 29 -1.27 -7.81 3.74
C GLN A 29 -0.84 -8.45 2.40
N ARG A 30 -1.13 -7.82 1.27
CA ARG A 30 -0.84 -8.36 -0.07
C ARG A 30 0.64 -8.30 -0.47
N CYS A 31 1.39 -7.36 0.10
CA CYS A 31 2.83 -7.17 -0.10
C CYS A 31 3.69 -7.75 1.04
N GLY A 32 3.15 -8.54 1.96
CA GLY A 32 3.93 -9.16 3.04
C GLY A 32 5.10 -10.04 2.57
N VAL A 33 5.04 -10.53 1.33
CA VAL A 33 6.10 -11.30 0.67
C VAL A 33 7.38 -10.49 0.41
N LEU A 34 7.28 -9.16 0.31
CA LEU A 34 8.43 -8.27 0.04
C LEU A 34 9.45 -8.29 1.18
N GLY A 35 9.01 -8.56 2.42
CA GLY A 35 9.89 -8.56 3.60
C GLY A 35 10.51 -9.92 3.94
N ARG A 36 10.17 -10.99 3.21
CA ARG A 36 10.62 -12.36 3.55
C ARG A 36 11.99 -12.67 2.93
N LYS A 37 13.05 -12.69 3.75
CA LYS A 37 14.45 -12.98 3.34
C LYS A 37 14.63 -14.28 2.56
N SER A 38 13.76 -15.27 2.76
CA SER A 38 13.79 -16.58 2.10
C SER A 38 13.28 -16.56 0.66
N CYS A 39 12.54 -15.54 0.24
CA CYS A 39 12.08 -15.41 -1.14
C CYS A 39 13.10 -14.64 -1.98
N SER A 40 13.56 -15.22 -3.10
CA SER A 40 14.35 -14.52 -4.13
C SER A 40 13.69 -13.21 -4.58
N PHE A 41 12.36 -13.17 -4.54
CA PHE A 41 11.53 -12.00 -4.79
C PHE A 41 11.89 -10.78 -3.94
N SER A 42 12.24 -10.98 -2.66
CA SER A 42 12.55 -9.90 -1.70
C SER A 42 13.89 -9.19 -1.97
N LYS A 43 14.71 -9.74 -2.88
CA LYS A 43 16.06 -9.28 -3.18
C LYS A 43 16.14 -8.41 -4.43
N SER A 44 15.05 -8.31 -5.19
CA SER A 44 14.99 -7.56 -6.45
C SER A 44 14.00 -6.39 -6.36
N LEU A 45 14.51 -5.18 -6.56
CA LEU A 45 13.70 -3.97 -6.56
C LEU A 45 12.71 -3.93 -7.73
N ALA A 46 13.09 -4.51 -8.88
CA ALA A 46 12.19 -4.66 -10.03
C ALA A 46 10.98 -5.54 -9.68
N MET A 47 11.21 -6.63 -8.95
CA MET A 47 10.14 -7.51 -8.46
C MET A 47 9.25 -6.79 -7.43
N HIS A 48 9.83 -6.00 -6.53
CA HIS A 48 9.05 -5.18 -5.60
C HIS A 48 8.11 -4.22 -6.33
N THR A 49 8.64 -3.51 -7.33
CA THR A 49 7.88 -2.55 -8.16
C THR A 49 6.74 -3.26 -8.91
N ALA A 50 7.04 -4.40 -9.54
CA ALA A 50 6.04 -5.21 -10.23
C ALA A 50 4.93 -5.71 -9.29
N ARG A 51 5.27 -6.17 -8.08
CA ARG A 51 4.27 -6.63 -7.10
C ARG A 51 3.34 -5.51 -6.66
N ILE A 52 3.91 -4.35 -6.32
CA ILE A 52 3.13 -3.20 -5.86
C ILE A 52 2.17 -2.76 -6.97
N LYS A 53 2.66 -2.67 -8.21
CA LYS A 53 1.84 -2.35 -9.37
C LYS A 53 0.70 -3.33 -9.56
N LEU A 54 0.97 -4.63 -9.54
CA LEU A 54 -0.06 -5.67 -9.63
C LEU A 54 -1.11 -5.56 -8.51
N VAL A 55 -0.71 -5.26 -7.27
CA VAL A 55 -1.65 -5.11 -6.15
C VAL A 55 -2.56 -3.91 -6.36
N ILE A 56 -2.02 -2.79 -6.84
CA ILE A 56 -2.78 -1.58 -7.16
C ILE A 56 -3.74 -1.84 -8.33
N ASP A 57 -3.25 -2.42 -9.42
CA ASP A 57 -4.06 -2.71 -10.60
C ASP A 57 -5.23 -3.65 -10.26
N ASN A 58 -4.97 -4.71 -9.47
CA ASN A 58 -6.03 -5.60 -8.99
C ASN A 58 -7.05 -4.88 -8.10
N TYR A 59 -6.61 -3.99 -7.21
CA TYR A 59 -7.52 -3.20 -6.39
C TYR A 59 -8.40 -2.27 -7.24
N ASN A 60 -7.83 -1.61 -8.23
CA ASN A 60 -8.58 -0.75 -9.15
C ASN A 60 -9.59 -1.54 -9.99
N LEU A 61 -9.28 -2.78 -10.36
CA LEU A 61 -10.23 -3.67 -11.05
C LEU A 61 -11.42 -4.06 -10.15
N THR A 62 -11.24 -4.14 -8.84
CA THR A 62 -12.33 -4.44 -7.89
C THR A 62 -13.23 -3.24 -7.58
N LEU A 63 -12.84 -2.04 -7.99
CA LEU A 63 -13.61 -0.80 -7.81
C LEU A 63 -14.47 -0.43 -9.02
N LYS A 64 -14.42 -1.23 -10.10
CA LYS A 64 -15.33 -1.12 -11.24
C LYS A 64 -16.71 -1.66 -10.88
#